data_AF-A0A6J1X2B2-F1
#
_entry.id   AF-A0A6J1X2B2-F1
#
_cell.length_a   1.000
_cell.length_b   1.000
_cell.length_c   1.000
_cell.angle_alpha   90.00
_cell.angle_beta   90.00
_cell.angle_gamma   90.00
#
_symmetry.space_group_name_H-M   'P 1'
#
loop_
_entity.id
_entity.type
_entity.pdbx_description
1 polymer ?
#
loop_
_entity_poly.entity_id
_entity_poly.type
_entity_poly.pdbx_seq_one_letter_code
_entity_poly.pdbx_strand_id
1 'polypeptide(L)'
;MASGSWEEFFAVHLPPTDFEDNRTLLKEFCERHDKYGNKIVLVTSGGTTVPLEHNTVRFVDNFSAGTRGSASAEYFLEHGYAVIFMHRQKSLEPFTRHFSGQKLLDMLEIQERGPNTTITVRPDSVDVLAPVLVRYKAALAAGAVLQVAFTSVSEYFWLLRAACECLARLGPRALLYLAAAVSDFYIPKDRVPTHKMQSESGAPVIQLQLVPKMLAPLVNLWVPAAYVVSFKLETDESLLIPKARAALEKYKHKMVVANMLQSRHHRVILVSPEASQEIVLTREDIHAGVDIESAIVSEIVRLHAEHLAGGGAGAALPAGAGASDAHESRDSVTRTAHRSVCLVRKGSQLFAAIPLVCTGPNCARIVWYKSELFDTLLSALVLCTVGL
;
A
#
# COMPACT_ATOMS: atom_id res chain seq x y z
N MET A 1 -22.05 21.23 19.65
CA MET A 1 -21.44 20.15 20.45
C MET A 1 -19.99 20.05 20.01
N ALA A 2 -19.05 20.37 20.88
CA ALA A 2 -17.63 20.36 20.55
C ALA A 2 -17.22 18.92 20.19
N SER A 3 -16.80 18.69 18.94
CA SER A 3 -16.01 17.50 18.65
C SER A 3 -14.74 17.59 19.48
N GLY A 4 -14.47 16.59 20.31
CA GLY A 4 -13.22 16.51 21.06
C GLY A 4 -12.01 16.65 20.12
N SER A 5 -10.94 17.23 20.63
CA SER A 5 -9.68 17.35 19.89
C SER A 5 -9.12 15.95 19.57
N TRP A 6 -8.31 15.83 18.52
CA TRP A 6 -7.70 14.53 18.19
C TRP A 6 -6.67 14.11 19.26
N GLU A 7 -6.10 15.09 19.97
CA GLU A 7 -5.21 14.89 21.11
C GLU A 7 -5.95 14.24 22.29
N GLU A 8 -7.15 14.73 22.62
CA GLU A 8 -8.00 14.12 23.66
C GLU A 8 -8.32 12.65 23.35
N PHE A 9 -8.55 12.32 22.08
CA PHE A 9 -8.81 10.95 21.68
C PHE A 9 -7.64 10.04 22.07
N PHE A 10 -6.41 10.39 21.71
CA PHE A 10 -5.21 9.62 22.07
C PHE A 10 -4.89 9.65 23.57
N ALA A 11 -5.27 10.70 24.29
CA ALA A 11 -5.08 10.78 25.74
C ALA A 11 -5.98 9.79 26.50
N VAL A 12 -7.19 9.54 26.00
CA VAL A 12 -8.19 8.68 26.66
C VAL A 12 -8.12 7.23 26.16
N HIS A 13 -7.82 7.03 24.88
CA HIS A 13 -7.81 5.70 24.25
C HIS A 13 -6.39 5.16 24.19
N LEU A 14 -6.17 4.04 24.88
CA LEU A 14 -4.85 3.43 24.95
C LEU A 14 -4.46 2.80 23.60
N PRO A 15 -3.16 2.74 23.29
CA PRO A 15 -2.67 2.01 22.14
C PRO A 15 -2.96 0.51 22.27
N PRO A 16 -3.00 -0.24 21.15
CA PRO A 16 -3.05 -1.69 21.19
C PRO A 16 -1.86 -2.30 21.94
N THR A 17 -2.02 -3.53 22.40
CA THR A 17 -0.98 -4.25 23.14
C THR A 17 0.29 -4.51 22.32
N ASP A 18 0.14 -4.70 21.01
CA ASP A 18 1.22 -4.92 20.05
C ASP A 18 1.68 -3.62 19.36
N PHE A 19 1.31 -2.45 19.88
CA PHE A 19 1.61 -1.16 19.26
C PHE A 19 3.11 -0.90 19.11
N GLU A 20 3.90 -1.20 20.13
CA GLU A 20 5.35 -0.96 20.14
C GLU A 20 6.10 -1.86 19.15
N ASP A 21 5.67 -3.12 19.04
CA ASP A 21 6.20 -4.07 18.06
C ASP A 21 5.89 -3.59 16.63
N ASN A 22 4.62 -3.22 16.37
CA ASN A 22 4.21 -2.67 15.08
C ASN A 22 4.96 -1.37 14.74
N ARG A 23 5.17 -0.48 15.72
CA ARG A 23 5.92 0.77 15.52
C ARG A 23 7.37 0.49 15.15
N THR A 24 7.99 -0.51 15.77
CA THR A 24 9.35 -0.95 15.45
C THR A 24 9.42 -1.50 14.02
N LEU A 25 8.50 -2.40 13.65
CA LEU A 25 8.42 -2.94 12.28
C LEU A 25 8.21 -1.86 11.22
N LEU A 26 7.31 -0.90 11.48
CA LEU A 26 7.06 0.25 10.60
C LEU A 26 8.33 1.08 10.40
N LYS A 27 9.05 1.37 11.48
CA LYS A 27 10.28 2.15 11.45
C LYS A 27 11.36 1.44 10.64
N GLU A 28 11.64 0.18 10.93
CA GLU A 28 12.64 -0.62 10.20
C GLU A 28 12.31 -0.74 8.71
N PHE A 29 11.02 -0.92 8.39
CA PHE A 29 10.56 -0.98 7.01
C PHE A 29 10.78 0.33 6.26
N CYS A 30 10.42 1.47 6.88
CA CYS A 30 10.61 2.78 6.30
C CYS A 30 12.09 3.11 6.12
N GLU A 31 12.92 2.90 7.14
CA GLU A 31 14.36 3.19 7.09
C GLU A 31 15.09 2.38 6.02
N ARG A 32 14.76 1.09 5.89
CA ARG A 32 15.34 0.22 4.86
C ARG A 32 15.01 0.71 3.45
N HIS A 33 13.76 1.05 3.18
CA HIS A 33 13.35 1.51 1.85
C HIS A 33 13.75 2.96 1.56
N ASP A 34 13.85 3.79 2.59
CA ASP A 34 14.40 5.15 2.50
C ASP A 34 15.84 5.12 1.99
N LYS A 35 16.69 4.24 2.55
CA LYS A 35 18.09 4.04 2.14
C LYS A 35 18.26 3.74 0.64
N TYR A 36 17.32 3.00 0.04
CA TYR A 36 17.38 2.66 -1.39
C TYR A 36 16.68 3.66 -2.30
N GLY A 37 16.09 4.73 -1.76
CA GLY A 37 15.36 5.70 -2.57
C GLY A 37 13.98 5.22 -3.00
N ASN A 38 13.46 4.13 -2.44
CA ASN A 38 12.17 3.56 -2.85
C ASN A 38 11.01 4.48 -2.46
N LYS A 39 9.93 4.39 -3.24
CA LYS A 39 8.62 4.98 -2.89
C LYS A 39 7.90 4.02 -1.96
N ILE A 40 7.24 4.55 -0.93
CA ILE A 40 6.43 3.75 -0.01
C ILE A 40 4.98 4.21 -0.08
N VAL A 41 4.06 3.26 -0.16
CA VAL A 41 2.63 3.52 0.01
C VAL A 41 2.09 2.85 1.27
N LEU A 42 1.37 3.61 2.09
CA LEU A 42 0.48 3.07 3.11
C LEU A 42 -0.90 2.83 2.50
N VAL A 43 -1.29 1.57 2.38
CA VAL A 43 -2.65 1.18 1.98
C VAL A 43 -3.41 0.81 3.25
N THR A 44 -4.52 1.52 3.51
CA THR A 44 -5.45 1.10 4.56
C THR A 44 -6.62 0.34 3.95
N SER A 45 -7.02 -0.80 4.56
CA SER A 45 -8.03 -1.70 3.99
C SER A 45 -8.94 -2.31 5.05
N GLY A 46 -10.18 -2.63 4.66
CA GLY A 46 -11.17 -3.24 5.54
C GLY A 46 -11.90 -2.24 6.44
N GLY A 47 -12.77 -2.76 7.30
CA GLY A 47 -13.64 -1.98 8.19
C GLY A 47 -13.11 -1.88 9.62
N THR A 48 -13.37 -0.76 10.30
CA THR A 48 -13.11 -0.65 11.75
C THR A 48 -14.34 -1.04 12.57
N THR A 49 -14.11 -1.58 13.77
CA THR A 49 -15.18 -1.78 14.76
C THR A 49 -15.19 -0.73 15.85
N VAL A 50 -16.36 -0.58 16.47
CA VAL A 50 -16.56 0.16 17.72
C VAL A 50 -17.09 -0.82 18.76
N PRO A 51 -16.27 -1.21 19.75
CA PRO A 51 -16.72 -2.02 20.87
C PRO A 51 -17.89 -1.38 21.62
N LEU A 52 -18.89 -2.18 21.96
CA LEU A 52 -19.99 -1.74 22.84
C LEU A 52 -19.70 -2.03 24.32
N GLU A 53 -18.71 -2.87 24.62
CA GLU A 53 -18.28 -3.25 25.96
C GLU A 53 -16.74 -3.37 26.04
N HIS A 54 -16.13 -3.16 27.21
CA HIS A 54 -14.68 -3.36 27.39
C HIS A 54 -14.27 -4.82 27.19
N ASN A 55 -14.99 -5.74 27.82
CA ASN A 55 -14.92 -7.15 27.49
C ASN A 55 -15.83 -7.40 26.29
N THR A 56 -15.33 -7.05 25.12
CA THR A 56 -16.12 -6.91 23.90
C THR A 56 -16.76 -8.23 23.49
N VAL A 57 -18.09 -8.26 23.49
CA VAL A 57 -18.89 -9.34 22.89
C VAL A 57 -19.65 -8.80 21.68
N ARG A 58 -20.01 -7.52 21.70
CA ARG A 58 -20.75 -6.85 20.63
C ARG A 58 -19.99 -5.61 20.16
N PHE A 59 -20.17 -5.29 18.89
CA PHE A 59 -19.55 -4.12 18.28
C PHE A 59 -20.40 -3.61 17.10
N VAL A 60 -20.23 -2.34 16.78
CA VAL A 60 -20.66 -1.77 15.50
C VAL A 60 -19.54 -1.98 14.49
N ASP A 61 -19.83 -2.43 13.28
CA ASP A 61 -18.84 -2.66 12.22
C ASP A 61 -19.16 -1.81 10.99
N ASN A 62 -18.14 -1.19 10.42
CA ASN A 62 -18.22 -0.53 9.13
C ASN A 62 -17.88 -1.54 8.04
N PHE A 63 -18.89 -2.06 7.34
CA PHE A 63 -18.70 -3.13 6.36
C PHE A 63 -17.69 -2.77 5.25
N SER A 64 -16.59 -3.52 5.17
CA SER A 64 -15.67 -3.53 4.05
C SER A 64 -14.91 -4.85 4.01
N ALA A 65 -15.09 -5.61 2.93
CA ALA A 65 -14.38 -6.86 2.70
C ALA A 65 -12.87 -6.68 2.49
N GLY A 66 -12.42 -5.47 2.13
CA GLY A 66 -11.01 -5.18 1.84
C GLY A 66 -10.58 -5.43 0.40
N THR A 67 -11.51 -5.68 -0.54
CA THR A 67 -11.21 -5.97 -1.95
C THR A 67 -10.39 -4.86 -2.60
N ARG A 68 -10.84 -3.60 -2.47
CA ARG A 68 -10.15 -2.45 -3.08
C ARG A 68 -8.74 -2.29 -2.54
N GLY A 69 -8.57 -2.33 -1.22
CA GLY A 69 -7.26 -2.17 -0.61
C GLY A 69 -6.31 -3.30 -1.02
N SER A 70 -6.73 -4.55 -0.87
CA SER A 70 -5.91 -5.72 -1.23
C SER A 70 -5.51 -5.74 -2.71
N ALA A 71 -6.46 -5.50 -3.63
CA ALA A 71 -6.16 -5.40 -5.05
C ALA A 71 -5.21 -4.22 -5.35
N SER A 72 -5.47 -3.03 -4.80
CA SER A 72 -4.60 -1.85 -5.00
C SER A 72 -3.18 -2.09 -4.51
N ALA A 73 -3.00 -2.79 -3.39
CA ALA A 73 -1.68 -3.15 -2.87
C ALA A 73 -0.88 -3.99 -3.87
N GLU A 74 -1.51 -4.96 -4.54
CA GLU A 74 -0.86 -5.75 -5.59
C GLU A 74 -0.41 -4.88 -6.77
N TYR A 75 -1.27 -3.98 -7.26
CA TYR A 75 -0.92 -3.08 -8.37
C TYR A 75 0.15 -2.04 -7.97
N PHE A 76 0.19 -1.58 -6.72
CA PHE A 76 1.27 -0.71 -6.26
C PHE A 76 2.62 -1.43 -6.24
N LEU A 77 2.65 -2.71 -5.85
CA LEU A 77 3.87 -3.53 -5.90
C LEU A 77 4.37 -3.69 -7.34
N GLU A 78 3.47 -3.90 -8.31
CA GLU A 78 3.82 -3.95 -9.73
C GLU A 78 4.43 -2.65 -10.25
N HIS A 79 3.97 -1.51 -9.73
CA HIS A 79 4.54 -0.19 -10.03
C HIS A 79 5.80 0.15 -9.22
N GLY A 80 6.39 -0.84 -8.53
CA GLY A 80 7.66 -0.72 -7.82
C GLY A 80 7.58 0.02 -6.48
N TYR A 81 6.39 0.13 -5.88
CA TYR A 81 6.27 0.65 -4.51
C TYR A 81 6.58 -0.44 -3.50
N ALA A 82 7.15 -0.03 -2.37
CA ALA A 82 7.03 -0.80 -1.14
C ALA A 82 5.68 -0.47 -0.48
N VAL A 83 4.99 -1.48 0.04
CA VAL A 83 3.62 -1.37 0.55
C VAL A 83 3.57 -1.69 2.04
N ILE A 84 3.07 -0.74 2.83
CA ILE A 84 2.57 -0.99 4.18
C ILE A 84 1.08 -1.26 4.03
N PHE A 85 0.66 -2.51 4.25
CA PHE A 85 -0.73 -2.94 4.18
C PHE A 85 -1.35 -2.99 5.57
N MET A 86 -1.95 -1.87 5.97
CA MET A 86 -2.64 -1.76 7.24
C MET A 86 -4.10 -2.19 7.06
N HIS A 87 -4.49 -3.34 7.61
CA HIS A 87 -5.76 -3.97 7.26
C HIS A 87 -6.55 -4.51 8.45
N ARG A 88 -7.87 -4.61 8.28
CA ARG A 88 -8.75 -5.27 9.25
C ARG A 88 -8.39 -6.75 9.35
N GLN A 89 -8.12 -7.25 10.54
CA GLN A 89 -7.89 -8.67 10.76
C GLN A 89 -9.03 -9.51 10.16
N LYS A 90 -8.69 -10.56 9.40
CA LYS A 90 -9.63 -11.43 8.65
C LYS A 90 -10.35 -10.76 7.48
N SER A 91 -9.93 -9.57 7.04
CA SER A 91 -10.33 -9.02 5.74
C SER A 91 -9.44 -9.55 4.61
N LEU A 92 -9.76 -9.20 3.37
CA LEU A 92 -8.95 -9.60 2.21
C LEU A 92 -7.56 -8.97 2.25
N GLU A 93 -6.55 -9.81 2.02
CA GLU A 93 -5.13 -9.44 1.94
C GLU A 93 -4.62 -9.58 0.49
N PRO A 94 -3.58 -8.82 0.10
CA PRO A 94 -2.98 -8.96 -1.23
C PRO A 94 -2.54 -10.41 -1.48
N PHE A 95 -2.72 -10.88 -2.72
CA PHE A 95 -2.46 -12.24 -3.19
C PHE A 95 -3.43 -13.30 -2.65
N THR A 96 -3.69 -13.36 -1.35
CA THR A 96 -4.59 -14.39 -0.78
C THR A 96 -6.05 -14.14 -1.11
N ARG A 97 -6.43 -12.88 -1.44
CA ARG A 97 -7.77 -12.51 -1.90
C ARG A 97 -8.28 -13.32 -3.10
N HIS A 98 -7.38 -13.85 -3.94
CA HIS A 98 -7.73 -14.64 -5.12
C HIS A 98 -8.31 -16.02 -4.75
N PHE A 99 -8.14 -16.46 -3.50
CA PHE A 99 -8.59 -17.76 -3.01
C PHE A 99 -9.81 -17.68 -2.08
N SER A 100 -10.43 -16.51 -1.88
CA SER A 100 -11.54 -16.40 -0.91
C SER A 100 -12.83 -17.13 -1.34
N GLY A 101 -12.96 -17.47 -2.63
CA GLY A 101 -14.10 -18.21 -3.19
C GLY A 101 -13.82 -19.69 -3.52
N GLN A 102 -12.57 -20.15 -3.41
CA GLN A 102 -12.16 -21.52 -3.70
C GLN A 102 -11.27 -22.01 -2.56
N LYS A 103 -11.47 -23.24 -2.06
CA LYS A 103 -10.59 -23.71 -0.99
C LYS A 103 -9.20 -23.95 -1.59
N LEU A 104 -8.18 -23.26 -1.08
CA LEU A 104 -6.79 -23.45 -1.49
C LEU A 104 -6.38 -24.93 -1.46
N LEU A 105 -6.89 -25.70 -0.49
CA LEU A 105 -6.62 -27.13 -0.37
C LEU A 105 -7.18 -27.96 -1.54
N ASP A 106 -8.26 -27.52 -2.20
CA ASP A 106 -8.85 -28.22 -3.35
C ASP A 106 -7.98 -28.08 -4.61
N MET A 107 -7.05 -27.11 -4.63
CA MET A 107 -6.06 -26.89 -5.69
C MET A 107 -4.80 -27.75 -5.51
N LEU A 108 -4.64 -28.40 -4.36
CA LEU A 108 -3.48 -29.21 -4.02
C LEU A 108 -3.79 -30.69 -4.19
N GLU A 109 -2.81 -31.46 -4.64
CA GLU A 109 -2.88 -32.91 -4.73
C GLU A 109 -1.67 -33.54 -4.05
N ILE A 110 -1.85 -34.76 -3.53
CA ILE A 110 -0.78 -35.54 -2.93
C ILE A 110 -0.33 -36.57 -3.96
N GLN A 111 0.94 -36.52 -4.35
CA GLN A 111 1.59 -37.54 -5.16
C GLN A 111 2.50 -38.38 -4.28
N GLU A 112 2.18 -39.67 -4.16
CA GLU A 112 3.02 -40.67 -3.51
C GLU A 112 3.97 -41.29 -4.55
N ARG A 113 5.28 -41.04 -4.41
CA ARG A 113 6.31 -41.68 -5.23
C ARG A 113 7.23 -42.49 -4.32
N GLY A 114 6.85 -43.74 -4.07
CA GLY A 114 7.60 -44.65 -3.19
C GLY A 114 7.56 -44.15 -1.73
N PRO A 115 8.71 -44.01 -1.04
CA PRO A 115 8.73 -43.53 0.35
C PRO A 115 8.49 -42.03 0.50
N ASN A 116 8.45 -41.26 -0.60
CA ASN A 116 8.34 -39.81 -0.56
C ASN A 116 6.93 -39.35 -0.91
N THR A 117 6.34 -38.56 -0.02
CA THR A 117 5.10 -37.82 -0.25
C THR A 117 5.45 -36.42 -0.77
N THR A 118 4.90 -36.06 -1.92
CA THR A 118 5.02 -34.72 -2.51
C THR A 118 3.66 -34.08 -2.66
N ILE A 119 3.56 -32.78 -2.35
CA ILE A 119 2.34 -31.99 -2.56
C ILE A 119 2.54 -31.14 -3.80
N THR A 120 1.68 -31.29 -4.80
CA THR A 120 1.72 -30.53 -6.05
C THR A 120 0.43 -29.74 -6.24
N VAL A 121 0.45 -28.77 -7.15
CA VAL A 121 -0.74 -28.03 -7.58
C VAL A 121 -1.38 -28.82 -8.71
N ARG A 122 -2.70 -28.98 -8.68
CA ARG A 122 -3.44 -29.64 -9.75
C ARG A 122 -3.25 -28.91 -11.08
N PRO A 123 -3.09 -29.62 -12.22
CA PRO A 123 -2.84 -28.99 -13.51
C PRO A 123 -3.88 -27.93 -13.92
N ASP A 124 -5.15 -28.14 -13.59
CA ASP A 124 -6.26 -27.22 -13.84
C ASP A 124 -6.22 -25.92 -13.02
N SER A 125 -5.45 -25.92 -11.94
CA SER A 125 -5.33 -24.80 -11.00
C SER A 125 -4.04 -24.00 -11.20
N VAL A 126 -3.11 -24.48 -12.03
CA VAL A 126 -1.79 -23.86 -12.26
C VAL A 126 -1.94 -22.47 -12.88
N ASP A 127 -2.80 -22.31 -13.88
CA ASP A 127 -2.99 -21.03 -14.59
C ASP A 127 -3.52 -19.91 -13.67
N VAL A 128 -4.23 -20.28 -12.60
CA VAL A 128 -4.73 -19.34 -11.59
C VAL A 128 -3.69 -19.08 -10.51
N LEU A 129 -3.06 -20.13 -9.97
CA LEU A 129 -2.18 -20.01 -8.80
C LEU A 129 -0.78 -19.49 -9.17
N ALA A 130 -0.21 -19.92 -10.29
CA ALA A 130 1.17 -19.61 -10.64
C ALA A 130 1.43 -18.09 -10.80
N PRO A 131 0.60 -17.31 -11.51
CA PRO A 131 0.82 -15.86 -11.62
C PRO A 131 0.78 -15.15 -10.27
N VAL A 132 -0.15 -15.55 -9.40
CA VAL A 132 -0.29 -14.99 -8.04
C VAL A 132 0.93 -15.33 -7.18
N LEU A 133 1.37 -16.59 -7.22
CA LEU A 133 2.52 -17.07 -6.46
C LEU A 133 3.82 -16.40 -6.91
N VAL A 134 4.03 -16.19 -8.22
CA VAL A 134 5.20 -15.49 -8.75
C VAL A 134 5.27 -14.06 -8.21
N ARG A 135 4.15 -13.31 -8.27
CA ARG A 135 4.08 -11.93 -7.77
C ARG A 135 4.30 -11.88 -6.25
N TYR A 136 3.69 -12.80 -5.50
CA TYR A 136 3.88 -12.93 -4.05
C TYR A 136 5.35 -13.20 -3.68
N LYS A 137 6.00 -14.16 -4.36
CA LYS A 137 7.40 -14.50 -4.10
C LYS A 137 8.35 -13.35 -4.45
N ALA A 138 8.07 -12.62 -5.53
CA ALA A 138 8.84 -11.43 -5.88
C ALA A 138 8.73 -10.33 -4.81
N ALA A 139 7.51 -10.07 -4.32
CA ALA A 139 7.27 -9.09 -3.26
C ALA A 139 7.97 -9.48 -1.94
N LEU A 140 7.94 -10.77 -1.58
CA LEU A 140 8.62 -11.31 -0.39
C LEU A 140 10.15 -11.20 -0.52
N ALA A 141 10.71 -11.60 -1.67
CA ALA A 141 12.15 -11.54 -1.91
C ALA A 141 12.68 -10.09 -1.89
N ALA A 142 11.86 -9.13 -2.34
CA ALA A 142 12.18 -7.71 -2.28
C ALA A 142 11.97 -7.08 -0.88
N GLY A 143 11.39 -7.82 0.08
CA GLY A 143 10.97 -7.28 1.38
C GLY A 143 10.02 -6.10 1.24
N ALA A 144 9.20 -6.10 0.18
CA ALA A 144 8.43 -4.93 -0.27
C ALA A 144 7.03 -4.85 0.33
N VAL A 145 6.62 -5.78 1.19
CA VAL A 145 5.30 -5.78 1.86
C VAL A 145 5.48 -5.89 3.36
N LEU A 146 4.84 -4.99 4.10
CA LEU A 146 4.66 -5.07 5.54
C LEU A 146 3.17 -5.15 5.86
N GLN A 147 2.77 -6.17 6.62
CA GLN A 147 1.40 -6.36 7.08
C GLN A 147 1.25 -5.78 8.49
N VAL A 148 0.23 -4.94 8.71
CA VAL A 148 -0.13 -4.40 10.03
C VAL A 148 -1.62 -4.58 10.24
N ALA A 149 -2.02 -5.39 11.22
CA ALA A 149 -3.43 -5.70 11.45
C ALA A 149 -4.06 -4.72 12.44
N PHE A 150 -5.34 -4.41 12.25
CA PHE A 150 -6.18 -3.72 13.24
C PHE A 150 -7.56 -4.37 13.30
N THR A 151 -8.31 -4.07 14.35
CA THR A 151 -9.74 -4.42 14.47
C THR A 151 -10.58 -3.18 14.78
N SER A 152 -10.28 -2.51 15.88
CA SER A 152 -11.07 -1.36 16.33
C SER A 152 -10.64 -0.04 15.69
N VAL A 153 -11.52 0.96 15.74
CA VAL A 153 -11.21 2.33 15.29
C VAL A 153 -10.07 2.97 16.11
N SER A 154 -9.93 2.59 17.38
CA SER A 154 -8.82 3.06 18.24
C SER A 154 -7.48 2.51 17.78
N GLU A 155 -7.41 1.20 17.54
CA GLU A 155 -6.21 0.54 16.99
C GLU A 155 -5.82 1.15 15.65
N TYR A 156 -6.79 1.31 14.75
CA TYR A 156 -6.59 1.92 13.45
C TYR A 156 -5.92 3.29 13.56
N PHE A 157 -6.39 4.17 14.46
CA PHE A 157 -5.79 5.50 14.59
C PHE A 157 -4.41 5.52 15.22
N TRP A 158 -4.14 4.67 16.21
CA TRP A 158 -2.81 4.54 16.78
C TRP A 158 -1.80 4.07 15.72
N LEU A 159 -2.14 3.01 14.98
CA LEU A 159 -1.28 2.45 13.95
C LEU A 159 -1.13 3.39 12.75
N LEU A 160 -2.21 4.09 12.34
CA LEU A 160 -2.17 5.11 11.29
C LEU A 160 -1.21 6.24 11.68
N ARG A 161 -1.28 6.73 12.92
CA ARG A 161 -0.39 7.78 13.41
C ARG A 161 1.06 7.32 13.40
N ALA A 162 1.36 6.13 13.92
CA ALA A 162 2.71 5.59 13.91
C ALA A 162 3.26 5.41 12.48
N ALA A 163 2.44 4.93 11.55
CA ALA A 163 2.81 4.80 10.14
C ALA A 163 3.09 6.17 9.50
N CYS A 164 2.26 7.17 9.78
CA CYS A 164 2.48 8.54 9.31
C CYS A 164 3.79 9.13 9.84
N GLU A 165 4.05 9.01 11.14
CA GLU A 165 5.30 9.50 11.77
C GLU A 165 6.55 8.85 11.13
N CYS A 166 6.50 7.56 10.81
CA CYS A 166 7.59 6.88 10.09
C CYS A 166 7.74 7.36 8.64
N LEU A 167 6.63 7.55 7.94
CA LEU A 167 6.59 7.97 6.54
C LEU A 167 6.98 9.44 6.32
N ALA A 168 6.87 10.29 7.35
CA ALA A 168 7.16 11.71 7.28
C ALA A 168 8.57 12.00 6.72
N ARG A 169 9.55 11.15 7.07
CA ARG A 169 10.95 11.27 6.61
C ARG A 169 11.13 11.07 5.11
N LEU A 170 10.24 10.33 4.45
CA LEU A 170 10.29 10.10 3.00
C LEU A 170 9.78 11.30 2.19
N GLY A 171 9.11 12.25 2.85
CA GLY A 171 8.58 13.46 2.23
C GLY A 171 7.67 13.13 1.03
N PRO A 172 7.94 13.68 -0.17
CA PRO A 172 7.10 13.47 -1.33
C PRO A 172 7.18 12.05 -1.92
N ARG A 173 8.07 11.16 -1.43
CA ARG A 173 8.10 9.75 -1.83
C ARG A 173 7.09 8.87 -1.08
N ALA A 174 6.47 9.39 -0.03
CA ALA A 174 5.42 8.71 0.70
C ALA A 174 4.05 8.97 0.05
N LEU A 175 3.29 7.90 -0.16
CA LEU A 175 1.90 7.94 -0.58
C LEU A 175 1.00 7.33 0.49
N LEU A 176 -0.14 7.94 0.77
CA LEU A 176 -1.17 7.37 1.63
C LEU A 176 -2.42 7.09 0.81
N TYR A 177 -2.86 5.83 0.78
CA TYR A 177 -4.04 5.35 0.09
C TYR A 177 -5.06 4.87 1.13
N LEU A 178 -5.94 5.79 1.55
CA LEU A 178 -6.80 5.63 2.72
C LEU A 178 -8.16 4.97 2.39
N ALA A 179 -8.13 3.71 1.96
CA ALA A 179 -9.32 2.95 1.52
C ALA A 179 -10.08 2.19 2.63
N ALA A 180 -9.68 2.30 3.90
CA ALA A 180 -10.40 1.69 5.01
C ALA A 180 -11.77 2.36 5.25
N ALA A 181 -12.76 1.56 5.64
CA ALA A 181 -14.07 2.04 6.08
C ALA A 181 -14.00 2.37 7.58
N VAL A 182 -13.57 3.58 7.89
CA VAL A 182 -13.41 4.07 9.26
C VAL A 182 -14.76 4.49 9.84
N SER A 183 -15.03 4.11 11.08
CA SER A 183 -16.25 4.48 11.80
C SER A 183 -16.31 5.99 12.02
N ASP A 184 -17.42 6.62 11.64
CA ASP A 184 -17.69 8.04 11.90
C ASP A 184 -18.14 8.32 13.33
N PHE A 185 -18.55 7.26 14.02
CA PHE A 185 -19.10 7.30 15.37
C PHE A 185 -18.38 6.31 16.28
N TYR A 186 -18.30 6.60 17.58
CA TYR A 186 -17.73 5.72 18.59
C TYR A 186 -18.39 5.90 19.96
N ILE A 187 -18.11 5.02 20.92
CA ILE A 187 -18.52 5.20 22.33
C ILE A 187 -17.29 5.65 23.13
N PRO A 188 -17.35 6.80 23.84
CA PRO A 188 -16.27 7.22 24.73
C PRO A 188 -15.96 6.18 25.79
N LYS A 189 -14.68 5.99 26.07
CA LYS A 189 -14.18 4.95 26.98
C LYS A 189 -14.81 4.97 28.37
N ASP A 190 -15.11 6.15 28.91
CA ASP A 190 -15.77 6.36 30.21
C ASP A 190 -17.25 5.94 30.23
N ARG A 191 -17.86 5.74 29.05
CA ARG A 191 -19.26 5.35 28.88
C ARG A 191 -19.44 3.92 28.37
N VAL A 192 -18.35 3.23 28.05
CA VAL A 192 -18.39 1.83 27.62
C VAL A 192 -18.57 0.94 28.87
N PRO A 193 -19.64 0.13 28.97
CA PRO A 193 -19.79 -0.81 30.07
C PRO A 193 -18.68 -1.88 30.06
N THR A 194 -18.23 -2.29 31.24
CA THR A 194 -17.15 -3.29 31.36
C THR A 194 -17.57 -4.68 30.88
N HIS A 195 -18.81 -5.07 31.14
CA HIS A 195 -19.31 -6.41 30.90
C HIS A 195 -20.43 -6.41 29.86
N LYS A 196 -20.64 -7.59 29.25
CA LYS A 196 -21.71 -7.87 28.29
C LYS A 196 -23.04 -7.27 28.77
N MET A 197 -23.66 -6.43 27.95
CA MET A 197 -25.00 -5.90 28.24
C MET A 197 -26.01 -7.05 28.33
N GLN A 198 -26.83 -7.06 29.39
CA GLN A 198 -27.81 -8.11 29.66
C GLN A 198 -29.13 -7.84 28.94
N SER A 199 -29.80 -8.89 28.47
CA SER A 199 -31.08 -8.80 27.73
C SER A 199 -32.30 -8.66 28.64
N GLU A 200 -32.17 -8.92 29.94
CA GLU A 200 -33.27 -8.85 30.91
C GLU A 200 -33.74 -7.42 31.16
N SER A 201 -32.90 -6.43 30.88
CA SER A 201 -33.15 -5.00 31.12
C SER A 201 -33.95 -4.32 30.00
N GLY A 202 -34.41 -5.06 28.99
CA GLY A 202 -35.10 -4.53 27.81
C GLY A 202 -34.16 -4.12 26.68
N ALA A 203 -34.70 -3.42 25.67
CA ALA A 203 -33.94 -2.98 24.50
C ALA A 203 -32.92 -1.88 24.88
N PRO A 204 -31.61 -2.05 24.62
CA PRO A 204 -30.61 -1.07 24.99
C PRO A 204 -30.64 0.15 24.06
N VAL A 205 -30.48 1.35 24.63
CA VAL A 205 -30.24 2.58 23.86
C VAL A 205 -28.74 2.81 23.75
N ILE A 206 -28.21 2.78 22.52
CA ILE A 206 -26.78 3.00 22.25
C ILE A 206 -26.57 4.45 21.85
N GLN A 207 -25.86 5.22 22.69
CA GLN A 207 -25.49 6.60 22.40
C GLN A 207 -24.07 6.66 21.84
N LEU A 208 -23.94 7.16 20.61
CA LEU A 208 -22.65 7.30 19.94
C LEU A 208 -22.23 8.77 19.84
N GLN A 209 -20.92 9.01 19.83
CA GLN A 209 -20.31 10.32 19.60
C GLN A 209 -19.54 10.33 18.29
N LEU A 210 -19.35 11.53 17.72
CA LEU A 210 -18.58 11.71 16.50
C LEU A 210 -17.10 11.44 16.73
N VAL A 211 -16.50 10.63 15.87
CA VAL A 211 -15.05 10.44 15.82
C VAL A 211 -14.36 11.74 15.38
N PRO A 212 -13.25 12.14 16.04
CA PRO A 212 -12.46 13.30 15.64
C PRO A 212 -12.00 13.20 14.18
N LYS A 213 -11.89 14.35 13.50
CA LYS A 213 -11.54 14.39 12.07
C LYS A 213 -10.02 14.23 11.87
N MET A 214 -9.55 12.99 11.93
CA MET A 214 -8.12 12.62 11.88
C MET A 214 -7.38 12.98 10.57
N LEU A 215 -8.10 13.18 9.46
CA LEU A 215 -7.49 13.60 8.19
C LEU A 215 -6.79 14.97 8.29
N ALA A 216 -7.33 15.90 9.08
CA ALA A 216 -6.75 17.23 9.22
C ALA A 216 -5.35 17.20 9.88
N PRO A 217 -5.15 16.61 11.07
CA PRO A 217 -3.81 16.52 11.66
C PRO A 217 -2.89 15.62 10.84
N LEU A 218 -3.41 14.56 10.20
CA LEU A 218 -2.62 13.69 9.33
C LEU A 218 -1.96 14.48 8.20
N VAL A 219 -2.74 15.28 7.46
CA VAL A 219 -2.23 16.02 6.30
C VAL A 219 -1.41 17.24 6.71
N ASN A 220 -1.73 17.92 7.80
CA ASN A 220 -1.08 19.19 8.14
C ASN A 220 0.10 19.04 9.11
N LEU A 221 0.11 17.98 9.92
CA LEU A 221 1.07 17.82 11.02
C LEU A 221 1.90 16.56 10.88
N TRP A 222 1.28 15.41 10.58
CA TRP A 222 1.99 14.12 10.63
C TRP A 222 2.78 13.83 9.35
N VAL A 223 2.20 14.07 8.17
CA VAL A 223 2.83 13.77 6.86
C VAL A 223 2.57 14.86 5.80
N PRO A 224 3.01 16.11 6.04
CA PRO A 224 2.64 17.25 5.18
C PRO A 224 3.11 17.14 3.72
N ALA A 225 4.30 16.58 3.50
CA ALA A 225 4.88 16.45 2.17
C ALA A 225 4.36 15.24 1.38
N ALA A 226 3.69 14.28 2.03
CA ALA A 226 3.22 13.04 1.40
C ALA A 226 2.06 13.30 0.42
N TYR A 227 1.91 12.40 -0.55
CA TYR A 227 0.78 12.37 -1.46
C TYR A 227 -0.39 11.59 -0.83
N VAL A 228 -1.40 12.31 -0.33
CA VAL A 228 -2.52 11.70 0.42
C VAL A 228 -3.75 11.58 -0.48
N VAL A 229 -4.21 10.35 -0.65
CA VAL A 229 -5.42 9.95 -1.36
C VAL A 229 -6.44 9.43 -0.35
N SER A 230 -7.64 10.02 -0.33
CA SER A 230 -8.76 9.55 0.48
C SER A 230 -9.89 9.00 -0.37
N PHE A 231 -10.84 8.30 0.27
CA PHE A 231 -11.98 7.69 -0.39
C PHE A 231 -13.29 8.34 0.04
N LYS A 232 -14.22 8.47 -0.91
CA LYS A 232 -15.58 8.92 -0.65
C LYS A 232 -16.58 7.97 -1.30
N LEU A 233 -17.33 7.27 -0.45
CA LEU A 233 -18.45 6.43 -0.83
C LEU A 233 -19.75 7.20 -0.61
N GLU A 234 -20.57 7.31 -1.64
CA GLU A 234 -21.92 7.88 -1.54
C GLU A 234 -22.95 6.98 -2.21
N THR A 235 -24.22 7.25 -1.92
CA THR A 235 -25.38 6.59 -2.55
C THR A 235 -26.21 7.55 -3.39
N ASP A 236 -25.87 8.84 -3.39
CA ASP A 236 -26.51 9.90 -4.16
C ASP A 236 -25.46 10.59 -5.05
N GLU A 237 -25.67 10.51 -6.36
CA GLU A 237 -24.73 11.02 -7.37
C GLU A 237 -24.59 12.54 -7.32
N SER A 238 -25.66 13.25 -6.93
CA SER A 238 -25.64 14.71 -6.80
C SER A 238 -24.72 15.18 -5.67
N LEU A 239 -24.46 14.33 -4.67
CA LEU A 239 -23.63 14.65 -3.52
C LEU A 239 -22.17 14.22 -3.69
N LEU A 240 -21.87 13.30 -4.61
CA LEU A 240 -20.57 12.64 -4.70
C LEU A 240 -19.41 13.63 -4.93
N ILE A 241 -19.47 14.42 -6.01
CA ILE A 241 -18.43 15.39 -6.35
C ILE A 241 -18.40 16.59 -5.38
N PRO A 242 -19.55 17.20 -4.99
CA PRO A 242 -19.54 18.28 -4.01
C PRO A 242 -18.91 17.87 -2.67
N LYS A 243 -19.23 16.67 -2.15
CA LYS A 243 -18.62 16.18 -0.91
C LYS A 243 -17.14 15.83 -1.06
N ALA A 244 -16.72 15.32 -2.22
CA ALA A 244 -15.31 15.08 -2.51
C ALA A 244 -14.52 16.41 -2.53
N ARG A 245 -15.01 17.43 -3.24
CA ARG A 245 -14.38 18.76 -3.26
C ARG A 245 -14.36 19.43 -1.89
N ALA A 246 -15.45 19.33 -1.13
CA ALA A 246 -15.49 19.82 0.25
C ALA A 246 -14.45 19.13 1.17
N ALA A 247 -14.20 17.83 0.96
CA ALA A 247 -13.15 17.12 1.70
C ALA A 247 -11.74 17.58 1.29
N LEU A 248 -11.48 17.81 0.01
CA LEU A 248 -10.22 18.39 -0.47
C LEU A 248 -9.99 19.78 0.13
N GLU A 249 -10.99 20.64 0.08
CA GLU A 249 -10.91 21.99 0.63
C GLU A 249 -10.67 21.98 2.14
N LYS A 250 -11.36 21.10 2.87
CA LYS A 250 -11.26 21.00 4.33
C LYS A 250 -9.93 20.42 4.79
N TYR A 251 -9.47 19.33 4.17
CA TYR A 251 -8.32 18.57 4.66
C TYR A 251 -7.02 18.85 3.90
N LYS A 252 -7.08 19.57 2.78
CA LYS A 252 -5.92 19.97 1.94
C LYS A 252 -5.07 18.78 1.44
N HIS A 253 -5.67 17.61 1.30
CA HIS A 253 -5.05 16.44 0.67
C HIS A 253 -5.17 16.50 -0.85
N LYS A 254 -4.48 15.61 -1.55
CA LYS A 254 -4.18 15.79 -2.98
C LYS A 254 -5.26 15.20 -3.88
N MET A 255 -5.93 14.13 -3.44
CA MET A 255 -6.94 13.45 -4.25
C MET A 255 -8.02 12.76 -3.41
N VAL A 256 -9.25 12.77 -3.91
CA VAL A 256 -10.35 11.91 -3.44
C VAL A 256 -10.70 10.93 -4.55
N VAL A 257 -10.69 9.63 -4.26
CA VAL A 257 -11.34 8.62 -5.11
C VAL A 257 -12.79 8.52 -4.67
N ALA A 258 -13.68 8.98 -5.54
CA ALA A 258 -15.10 9.06 -5.28
C ALA A 258 -15.84 7.93 -6.02
N ASN A 259 -16.68 7.17 -5.32
CA ASN A 259 -17.40 6.06 -5.92
C ASN A 259 -18.83 5.94 -5.37
N MET A 260 -19.77 5.60 -6.26
CA MET A 260 -21.13 5.22 -5.87
C MET A 260 -21.14 3.78 -5.36
N LEU A 261 -21.92 3.49 -4.32
CA LEU A 261 -21.97 2.14 -3.72
C LEU A 261 -22.30 1.05 -4.75
N GLN A 262 -23.24 1.33 -5.65
CA GLN A 262 -23.76 0.38 -6.62
C GLN A 262 -22.78 0.10 -7.77
N SER A 263 -21.96 1.08 -8.15
CA SER A 263 -21.05 1.00 -9.30
C SER A 263 -19.57 0.90 -8.93
N ARG A 264 -19.24 0.84 -7.64
CA ARG A 264 -17.87 0.97 -7.12
C ARG A 264 -16.84 0.02 -7.74
N HIS A 265 -17.27 -1.12 -8.29
CA HIS A 265 -16.37 -2.12 -8.89
C HIS A 265 -16.05 -1.86 -10.37
N HIS A 266 -16.81 -1.00 -11.05
CA HIS A 266 -16.63 -0.74 -12.49
C HIS A 266 -16.62 0.75 -12.85
N ARG A 267 -16.92 1.65 -11.91
CA ARG A 267 -16.86 3.10 -12.11
C ARG A 267 -16.39 3.83 -10.86
N VAL A 268 -15.38 4.69 -11.01
CA VAL A 268 -14.94 5.64 -9.99
C VAL A 268 -14.61 6.99 -10.63
N ILE A 269 -14.62 8.04 -9.83
CA ILE A 269 -14.22 9.38 -10.25
C ILE A 269 -13.06 9.83 -9.35
N LEU A 270 -11.91 10.10 -9.96
CA LEU A 270 -10.76 10.71 -9.30
C LEU A 270 -10.99 12.23 -9.26
N VAL A 271 -11.01 12.80 -8.07
CA VAL A 271 -11.25 14.24 -7.87
C VAL A 271 -9.99 14.87 -7.28
N SER A 272 -9.44 15.86 -7.98
CA SER A 272 -8.41 16.78 -7.50
C SER A 272 -9.02 18.18 -7.29
N PRO A 273 -8.28 19.14 -6.72
CA PRO A 273 -8.81 20.49 -6.54
C PRO A 273 -9.19 21.15 -7.88
N GLU A 274 -8.42 20.92 -8.94
CA GLU A 274 -8.59 21.56 -10.23
C GLU A 274 -9.45 20.74 -11.20
N ALA A 275 -9.43 19.41 -11.09
CA ALA A 275 -10.01 18.53 -12.10
C ALA A 275 -10.75 17.32 -11.49
N SER A 276 -11.56 16.68 -12.33
CA SER A 276 -12.17 15.40 -12.02
C SER A 276 -12.09 14.51 -13.25
N GLN A 277 -11.59 13.29 -13.07
CA GLN A 277 -11.40 12.30 -14.12
C GLN A 277 -12.19 11.06 -13.79
N GLU A 278 -12.97 10.59 -14.75
CA GLU A 278 -13.75 9.37 -14.61
C GLU A 278 -12.96 8.15 -15.10
N ILE A 279 -13.04 7.05 -14.36
CA ILE A 279 -12.51 5.75 -14.73
C ILE A 279 -13.70 4.79 -14.78
N VAL A 280 -13.96 4.22 -15.95
CA VAL A 280 -15.02 3.23 -16.19
C VAL A 280 -14.41 2.03 -16.87
N LEU A 281 -14.67 0.83 -16.35
CA LEU A 281 -14.33 -0.41 -17.01
C LEU A 281 -15.25 -0.66 -18.20
N THR A 282 -14.70 -1.13 -19.31
CA THR A 282 -15.49 -1.57 -20.46
C THR A 282 -16.22 -2.88 -20.15
N ARG A 283 -17.15 -3.28 -21.02
CA ARG A 283 -17.83 -4.58 -20.85
C ARG A 283 -16.85 -5.74 -21.01
N GLU A 284 -15.89 -5.56 -21.90
CA GLU A 284 -14.81 -6.49 -22.18
C GLU A 284 -13.91 -6.65 -20.94
N ASP A 285 -13.53 -5.56 -20.28
CA ASP A 285 -12.75 -5.58 -19.03
C ASP A 285 -13.48 -6.33 -17.91
N ILE A 286 -14.78 -6.04 -17.73
CA ILE A 286 -15.62 -6.70 -16.73
C ILE A 286 -15.71 -8.21 -17.00
N HIS A 287 -15.89 -8.59 -18.27
CA HIS A 287 -15.96 -10.00 -18.66
C HIS A 287 -14.61 -10.72 -18.49
N ALA A 288 -13.51 -10.02 -18.72
CA ALA A 288 -12.15 -10.53 -18.49
C ALA A 288 -11.75 -10.56 -16.99
N GLY A 289 -12.60 -10.04 -16.09
CA GLY A 289 -12.33 -10.01 -14.65
C GLY A 289 -11.25 -9.01 -14.25
N VAL A 290 -11.06 -7.94 -15.03
CA VAL A 290 -10.10 -6.87 -14.73
C VAL A 290 -10.54 -6.11 -13.47
N ASP A 291 -9.62 -5.94 -12.52
CA ASP A 291 -9.86 -5.06 -11.38
C ASP A 291 -9.80 -3.58 -11.81
N ILE A 292 -10.80 -2.78 -11.40
CA ILE A 292 -10.75 -1.33 -11.60
C ILE A 292 -9.54 -0.68 -10.89
N GLU A 293 -9.04 -1.34 -9.83
CA GLU A 293 -7.85 -0.94 -9.10
C GLU A 293 -6.61 -0.85 -9.98
N SER A 294 -6.50 -1.64 -11.06
CA SER A 294 -5.39 -1.52 -12.00
C SER A 294 -5.32 -0.12 -12.62
N ALA A 295 -6.47 0.39 -13.11
CA ALA A 295 -6.58 1.71 -13.69
C ALA A 295 -6.45 2.83 -12.65
N ILE A 296 -7.05 2.65 -11.46
CA ILE A 296 -6.95 3.63 -10.36
C ILE A 296 -5.50 3.80 -9.92
N VAL A 297 -4.79 2.70 -9.67
CA VAL A 297 -3.40 2.74 -9.23
C VAL A 297 -2.52 3.34 -10.32
N SER A 298 -2.71 2.95 -11.58
CA SER A 298 -1.93 3.50 -12.70
C SER A 298 -2.01 5.03 -12.76
N GLU A 299 -3.22 5.60 -12.63
CA GLU A 299 -3.43 7.05 -12.65
C GLU A 299 -2.87 7.74 -11.40
N ILE A 300 -3.04 7.14 -10.22
CA ILE A 300 -2.46 7.66 -8.98
C ILE A 300 -0.93 7.67 -9.04
N VAL A 301 -0.32 6.63 -9.61
CA VAL A 301 1.14 6.54 -9.77
C VAL A 301 1.65 7.63 -10.71
N ARG A 302 0.93 7.90 -11.81
CA ARG A 302 1.23 8.98 -12.75
C ARG A 302 1.22 10.35 -12.04
N LEU A 303 0.15 10.65 -11.31
CA LEU A 303 0.00 11.91 -10.58
C LEU A 303 0.99 12.05 -9.41
N HIS A 304 1.32 10.95 -8.73
CA HIS A 304 2.34 10.97 -7.70
C HIS A 304 3.74 11.26 -8.27
N ALA A 305 4.04 10.80 -9.50
CA ALA A 305 5.27 11.16 -10.18
C ALA A 305 5.35 12.66 -10.52
N GLU A 306 4.22 13.29 -10.86
CA GLU A 306 4.15 14.75 -11.04
C GLU A 306 4.36 15.49 -9.72
N HIS A 307 3.74 15.02 -8.62
CA HIS A 307 3.98 15.57 -7.28
C HIS A 307 5.44 15.48 -6.86
N LEU A 308 6.10 14.36 -7.15
CA LEU A 308 7.53 14.18 -6.92
C LEU A 308 8.39 15.18 -7.70
N ALA A 309 8.05 15.43 -8.96
CA ALA A 309 8.75 16.41 -9.80
C ALA A 309 8.51 17.86 -9.33
N GLY A 310 7.28 18.19 -8.91
CA GLY A 310 6.91 19.51 -8.41
C GLY A 310 7.49 19.84 -7.02
N GLY A 311 7.73 18.81 -6.18
CA GLY A 311 8.33 18.96 -4.86
C GLY A 311 9.80 19.40 -4.85
N GLY A 312 10.50 19.30 -5.99
CA GLY A 312 11.90 19.72 -6.13
C GLY A 312 12.12 21.24 -6.19
N ALA A 313 11.08 22.04 -6.42
CA ALA A 313 11.19 23.50 -6.55
C ALA A 313 11.07 24.26 -5.21
N GLY A 314 10.80 23.57 -4.10
CA GLY A 314 10.48 24.19 -2.79
C GLY A 314 11.48 23.94 -1.67
N ALA A 315 12.63 23.30 -1.92
CA ALA A 315 13.68 23.18 -0.92
C ALA A 315 14.49 24.49 -0.86
N ALA A 316 14.19 25.31 0.15
CA ALA A 316 14.84 26.59 0.43
C ALA A 316 16.37 26.48 0.42
N LEU A 317 17.01 27.23 -0.49
CA LEU A 317 18.40 27.66 -0.36
C LEU A 317 18.51 28.58 0.88
N PRO A 318 19.49 28.39 1.77
CA PRO A 318 19.79 29.41 2.76
C PRO A 318 20.40 30.61 2.03
N ALA A 319 19.82 31.78 2.27
CA ALA A 319 20.29 33.04 1.71
C ALA A 319 21.65 33.44 2.29
N GLY A 320 22.61 33.69 1.40
CA GLY A 320 23.66 34.70 1.57
C GLY A 320 25.04 34.22 2.02
N ALA A 321 25.99 34.17 1.08
CA ALA A 321 27.25 34.91 1.16
C ALA A 321 28.06 34.81 -0.16
N GLY A 322 28.38 35.96 -0.76
CA GLY A 322 29.65 36.24 -1.42
C GLY A 322 29.93 35.61 -2.80
N ALA A 323 29.87 36.43 -3.84
CA ALA A 323 30.54 36.17 -5.10
C ALA A 323 32.07 36.33 -4.94
N SER A 324 32.84 35.34 -5.41
CA SER A 324 34.15 35.56 -6.04
C SER A 324 34.68 34.28 -6.70
N ASP A 325 35.11 34.45 -7.94
CA ASP A 325 36.12 33.73 -8.71
C ASP A 325 35.88 32.29 -9.20
N ALA A 326 35.95 32.23 -10.54
CA ALA A 326 36.04 31.05 -11.37
C ALA A 326 37.38 30.32 -11.14
N HIS A 327 37.30 29.01 -10.97
CA HIS A 327 38.38 28.13 -11.40
C HIS A 327 37.78 26.83 -11.95
N GLU A 328 38.15 26.55 -13.19
CA GLU A 328 37.82 25.38 -13.98
C GLU A 328 38.47 24.13 -13.35
N SER A 329 37.66 23.14 -12.94
CA SER A 329 38.14 21.79 -12.61
C SER A 329 37.21 20.75 -13.24
N ARG A 330 37.77 20.04 -14.22
CA ARG A 330 37.23 18.80 -14.79
C ARG A 330 37.03 17.79 -13.68
N ASP A 331 35.80 17.30 -13.49
CA ASP A 331 35.58 16.06 -12.78
C ASP A 331 34.39 15.26 -13.31
N SER A 332 34.55 13.96 -13.13
CA SER A 332 33.97 12.83 -13.84
C SER A 332 32.46 12.74 -13.85
N VAL A 333 31.92 12.43 -15.04
CA VAL A 333 30.56 11.93 -15.22
C VAL A 333 30.48 10.51 -14.63
N THR A 334 29.98 10.37 -13.40
CA THR A 334 29.51 9.08 -12.88
C THR A 334 28.15 8.77 -13.49
N ARG A 335 28.16 8.04 -14.61
CA ARG A 335 26.95 7.38 -15.13
C ARG A 335 26.60 6.22 -14.20
N THR A 336 25.52 6.37 -13.44
CA THR A 336 24.87 5.27 -12.73
C THR A 336 24.34 4.28 -13.77
N ALA A 337 25.03 3.15 -13.96
CA ALA A 337 24.59 2.10 -14.85
C ALA A 337 23.42 1.35 -14.21
N HIS A 338 22.22 1.53 -14.75
CA HIS A 338 21.09 0.66 -14.46
C HIS A 338 21.45 -0.78 -14.90
N ARG A 339 21.32 -1.76 -13.99
CA ARG A 339 21.42 -3.18 -14.31
C ARG A 339 20.15 -3.61 -15.06
N SER A 340 20.11 -3.32 -16.36
CA SER A 340 19.06 -3.83 -17.24
C SER A 340 19.61 -5.03 -18.01
N VAL A 341 19.11 -6.23 -17.73
CA VAL A 341 19.36 -7.41 -18.56
C VAL A 341 18.59 -7.21 -19.86
N CYS A 342 19.29 -7.08 -20.98
CA CYS A 342 18.66 -7.01 -22.30
C CYS A 342 18.47 -8.42 -22.85
N LEU A 343 17.21 -8.78 -23.12
CA LEU A 343 16.85 -10.01 -23.82
C LEU A 343 16.68 -9.67 -25.31
N VAL A 344 17.42 -10.36 -26.17
CA VAL A 344 17.35 -10.19 -27.63
C VAL A 344 16.91 -11.52 -28.24
N ARG A 345 15.85 -11.48 -29.04
CA ARG A 345 15.33 -12.65 -29.76
C ARG A 345 15.85 -12.65 -31.19
N LYS A 346 16.45 -13.76 -31.62
CA LYS A 346 16.87 -13.96 -33.02
C LYS A 346 16.32 -15.31 -33.49
N GLY A 347 15.25 -15.27 -34.29
CA GLY A 347 14.50 -16.46 -34.69
C GLY A 347 13.77 -17.13 -33.51
N SER A 348 13.89 -18.46 -33.39
CA SER A 348 13.31 -19.24 -32.28
C SER A 348 14.17 -19.25 -31.01
N GLN A 349 15.30 -18.54 -30.98
CA GLN A 349 16.24 -18.53 -29.86
C GLN A 349 16.27 -17.20 -29.11
N LEU A 350 16.39 -17.27 -27.78
CA LEU A 350 16.47 -16.14 -26.86
C LEU A 350 17.91 -16.01 -26.34
N PHE A 351 18.46 -14.80 -26.40
CA PHE A 351 19.80 -14.48 -25.92
C PHE A 351 19.71 -13.41 -24.83
N ALA A 352 20.52 -13.55 -23.78
CA ALA A 352 20.66 -12.53 -22.76
C ALA A 352 22.06 -11.93 -22.80
N ALA A 353 22.14 -10.60 -22.76
CA ALA A 353 23.38 -9.88 -22.59
C ALA A 353 23.47 -9.40 -21.14
N ILE A 354 24.50 -9.86 -20.42
CA ILE A 354 24.80 -9.42 -19.05
C ILE A 354 26.09 -8.61 -19.09
N PRO A 355 26.05 -7.31 -18.75
CA PRO A 355 27.28 -6.52 -18.63
C PRO A 355 28.02 -6.92 -17.35
N LEU A 356 29.21 -7.52 -17.51
CA LEU A 356 30.17 -7.68 -16.42
C LEU A 356 30.87 -6.34 -16.17
N VAL A 357 30.78 -5.82 -14.95
CA VAL A 357 31.54 -4.63 -14.53
C VAL A 357 32.95 -5.09 -14.16
N CYS A 358 33.94 -4.75 -15.00
CA CYS A 358 35.35 -4.82 -14.62
C CYS A 358 35.85 -3.40 -14.36
N THR A 359 36.40 -3.17 -13.16
CA THR A 359 37.06 -1.92 -12.79
C THR A 359 38.50 -1.95 -13.31
N GLY A 360 38.70 -1.52 -14.56
CA GLY A 360 40.02 -1.32 -15.13
C GLY A 360 39.96 -0.57 -16.47
N PRO A 361 40.99 0.20 -16.86
CA PRO A 361 40.86 1.20 -17.92
C PRO A 361 40.69 0.66 -19.36
N ASN A 362 40.78 -0.67 -19.58
CA ASN A 362 40.84 -1.25 -20.93
C ASN A 362 40.15 -2.61 -21.08
N CYS A 363 38.89 -2.76 -20.65
CA CYS A 363 38.11 -3.94 -21.05
C CYS A 363 36.59 -3.72 -20.98
N ALA A 364 35.93 -3.61 -22.14
CA ALA A 364 34.50 -3.85 -22.28
C ALA A 364 34.32 -5.07 -23.18
N ARG A 365 33.97 -6.23 -22.61
CA ARG A 365 33.58 -7.43 -23.36
C ARG A 365 32.14 -7.76 -23.03
N ILE A 366 31.28 -7.77 -24.05
CA ILE A 366 29.91 -8.27 -23.98
C ILE A 366 29.96 -9.78 -24.23
N VAL A 367 29.51 -10.57 -23.27
CA VAL A 367 29.44 -12.03 -23.41
C VAL A 367 27.99 -12.43 -23.67
N TRP A 368 27.78 -13.20 -24.73
CA TRP A 368 26.45 -13.68 -25.15
C TRP A 368 26.26 -15.12 -24.68
N TYR A 369 25.16 -15.40 -24.00
CA TYR A 369 24.82 -16.74 -23.52
C TYR A 369 23.57 -17.28 -24.21
N LYS A 370 23.61 -18.57 -24.57
CA LYS A 370 22.49 -19.32 -25.15
C LYS A 370 21.69 -19.99 -24.03
N SER A 371 20.35 -20.01 -24.13
CA SER A 371 19.44 -20.20 -23.00
C SER A 371 19.51 -21.54 -22.25
N GLU A 372 20.18 -22.57 -22.78
CA GLU A 372 20.26 -23.89 -22.13
C GLU A 372 21.21 -23.94 -20.91
N LEU A 373 21.98 -22.87 -20.65
CA LEU A 373 22.96 -22.78 -19.55
C LEU A 373 22.56 -21.82 -18.42
N PHE A 374 21.33 -21.31 -18.43
CA PHE A 374 20.90 -20.20 -17.55
C PHE A 374 20.87 -20.59 -16.05
N ASP A 375 20.42 -21.80 -15.72
CA ASP A 375 20.29 -22.25 -14.33
C ASP A 375 21.65 -22.56 -13.66
N THR A 376 22.65 -22.96 -14.44
CA THR A 376 23.98 -23.30 -13.93
C THR A 376 24.82 -22.04 -13.64
N LEU A 377 24.59 -20.95 -14.38
CA LEU A 377 25.33 -19.69 -14.23
C LEU A 377 24.87 -18.83 -13.05
N LEU A 378 23.57 -18.85 -12.72
CA LEU A 378 23.05 -18.14 -11.54
C LEU A 378 23.64 -18.71 -10.24
N SER A 379 23.87 -20.03 -10.22
CA SER A 379 24.48 -20.75 -9.10
C SER A 379 25.96 -20.39 -8.91
N ALA A 380 26.71 -20.17 -10.01
CA ALA A 380 28.12 -19.79 -9.95
C ALA A 380 28.35 -18.32 -9.53
N LEU A 381 27.43 -17.41 -9.87
CA LEU A 381 27.54 -16.00 -9.48
C LEU A 381 27.27 -15.78 -7.97
N VAL A 382 26.39 -16.59 -7.37
CA VAL A 382 26.11 -16.53 -5.92
C VAL A 382 27.33 -16.97 -5.10
N LEU A 383 28.12 -17.94 -5.58
CA LEU A 383 29.32 -18.43 -4.90
C LEU A 383 30.49 -17.44 -4.87
N CYS A 384 30.62 -16.53 -5.85
CA CYS A 384 31.68 -15.50 -5.83
C CYS A 384 31.39 -14.32 -4.90
N THR A 385 30.15 -14.13 -4.44
CA THR A 385 29.78 -13.03 -3.52
C THR A 385 29.85 -13.38 -2.04
N VAL A 386 30.05 -14.66 -1.68
CA VAL A 386 30.12 -15.12 -0.27
C VAL A 386 31.57 -15.30 0.22
N GLY A 387 32.56 -15.19 -0.68
CA GLY A 387 33.97 -15.25 -0.32
C GLY A 387 34.76 -14.10 -0.94
N LEU A 388 34.69 -12.92 -0.32
CA LEU A 388 35.68 -11.84 -0.39
C LEU A 388 35.49 -10.89 0.78
#